data_AF-A0A1V9YYE1-F1
#
_entry.id   AF-A0A1V9YYE1-F1
#
_cell.length_a   1.000
_cell.length_b   1.000
_cell.length_c   1.000
_cell.angle_alpha   90.00
_cell.angle_beta   90.00
_cell.angle_gamma   90.00
#
_symmetry.space_group_name_H-M   'P 1'
#
loop_
_entity.id
_entity.type
_entity.pdbx_description
1 polymer ?
#
loop_
_entity_poly.entity_id
_entity_poly.type
_entity_poly.pdbx_seq_one_letter_code
_entity_poly.pdbx_strand_id
1 'polypeptide(L)'
;MKITLCIGALFAGATVNAITPAEPGTPAFLKHRPVFHFLARKNWMNDPCAPYYDDATGLYHLFYQFNTQQTVWGNMTWGHAVSHDQATWIDYPDALKNEDANDFLGVFSGFAARKAVNGKDTVFYTGVTKLPISFKLPYLFGEHVNYATTSDGGKTWQKGSKPVIAEPPSGLNVTGWRDPYPFDSPALDAIYRVSNGHYLITAGGIHDVGPRIFLYHSNDYINWEYKGFLLSQEKNTSFSPFSGSWGYNFETTNFIELTDEEGKHHNVMMFAAEGIPNRYPMWAIGTLEAHDNCGDNSNGLFQPKMVGVSEYSSWYANAVYVDPKTNKHVVIGWITEDNGFTDEQPQGWNGILSVPREVSIAIVKDIYDPSDKFNAPGDYLVTNTKTLNNGKVVKTIKTLGIKAYESIKLLRGDQVETLNGPTNVVDEKVLDTKSKSFELYAEVTSFQSGSKVGFAVRRSDDNTEHTTIVYDDTTKKIVINRSASSTGQCDTFTATAKPNSANTEGFFHLFDKVNQQGQVSREPLRFNIFVDVSVVEVFVNDRFALSARIYPCESASSASNGISLVGPGTFENVKVWGNAKHAWPETRTVSKQELYYLVV
;
A
#
# COMPACT_ATOMS: atom_id res chain seq x y z
N MET A 1 -43.93 11.87 37.33
CA MET A 1 -43.66 11.32 38.68
C MET A 1 -42.24 10.75 38.64
N LYS A 2 -41.33 11.38 39.39
CA LYS A 2 -39.92 11.01 39.50
C LYS A 2 -39.78 9.64 40.16
N ILE A 3 -38.90 8.79 39.67
CA ILE A 3 -38.23 7.78 40.50
C ILE A 3 -36.73 7.93 40.28
N THR A 4 -36.06 8.30 41.36
CA THR A 4 -34.63 8.51 41.50
C THR A 4 -34.10 7.41 42.43
N LEU A 5 -33.01 6.77 41.99
CA LEU A 5 -31.90 6.10 42.70
C LEU A 5 -32.15 5.20 43.94
N CYS A 6 -31.43 4.07 43.97
CA CYS A 6 -30.23 3.94 44.83
C CYS A 6 -29.41 2.65 44.58
N ILE A 7 -28.10 2.85 44.34
CA ILE A 7 -26.90 2.17 44.93
C ILE A 7 -26.79 0.64 44.71
N GLY A 8 -25.71 0.04 44.21
CA GLY A 8 -24.31 0.44 44.10
C GLY A 8 -23.47 -0.78 44.48
N ALA A 9 -22.64 -1.28 43.56
CA ALA A 9 -21.56 -2.21 43.87
C ALA A 9 -20.28 -1.61 43.27
N LEU A 10 -19.41 -1.11 44.16
CA LEU A 10 -18.07 -0.69 43.81
C LEU A 10 -17.30 -1.90 43.28
N PHE A 11 -17.06 -1.95 41.97
CA PHE A 11 -15.79 -2.49 41.50
C PHE A 11 -14.78 -1.36 41.59
N ALA A 12 -13.78 -1.51 42.46
CA ALA A 12 -12.53 -0.78 42.31
C ALA A 12 -11.85 -1.29 41.03
N GLY A 13 -12.36 -0.86 39.87
CA GLY A 13 -11.69 -1.03 38.61
C GLY A 13 -10.39 -0.25 38.68
N ALA A 14 -9.28 -0.92 38.39
CA ALA A 14 -8.04 -0.22 38.12
C ALA A 14 -8.34 0.90 37.13
N THR A 15 -8.10 2.15 37.52
CA THR A 15 -8.10 3.27 36.60
C THR A 15 -7.05 2.96 35.54
N VAL A 16 -7.49 2.50 34.37
CA VAL A 16 -6.63 2.54 33.19
C VAL A 16 -6.31 4.00 33.01
N ASN A 17 -5.09 4.40 33.35
CA ASN A 17 -4.62 5.75 33.05
C ASN A 17 -4.80 5.93 31.55
N ALA A 18 -5.74 6.78 31.14
CA ALA A 18 -5.97 7.06 29.75
C ALA A 18 -4.65 7.55 29.14
N ILE A 19 -4.17 6.85 28.11
CA ILE A 19 -3.00 7.28 27.36
C ILE A 19 -3.35 8.64 26.77
N THR A 20 -2.59 9.68 27.12
CA THR A 20 -2.77 11.01 26.54
C THR A 20 -1.87 11.10 25.29
N PRO A 21 -2.43 11.28 24.09
CA PRO A 21 -1.63 11.42 22.88
C PRO A 21 -0.69 12.61 22.95
N ALA A 22 0.53 12.46 22.41
CA ALA A 22 1.50 13.54 22.37
C ALA A 22 1.05 14.68 21.46
N GLU A 23 1.22 15.91 21.92
CA GLU A 23 0.89 17.10 21.14
C GLU A 23 1.88 17.30 19.97
N PRO A 24 1.42 17.80 18.81
CA PRO A 24 2.27 18.12 17.67
C PRO A 24 3.49 18.99 18.04
N GLY A 25 4.66 18.59 17.57
CA GLY A 25 5.93 19.29 17.79
C GLY A 25 6.65 18.96 19.09
N THR A 26 6.05 18.17 19.99
CA THR A 26 6.76 17.67 21.18
C THR A 26 7.80 16.58 20.83
N PRO A 27 8.83 16.34 21.66
CA PRO A 27 9.77 15.25 21.43
C PRO A 27 9.11 13.87 21.33
N ALA A 28 8.06 13.61 22.12
CA ALA A 28 7.31 12.36 22.07
C ALA A 28 6.57 12.18 20.72
N PHE A 29 6.00 13.25 20.18
CA PHE A 29 5.35 13.25 18.86
C PHE A 29 6.35 13.00 17.72
N LEU A 30 7.56 13.56 17.82
CA LEU A 30 8.59 13.49 16.78
C LEU A 30 9.47 12.22 16.86
N LYS A 31 9.55 11.56 18.01
CA LYS A 31 10.49 10.45 18.28
C LYS A 31 10.53 9.39 17.18
N HIS A 32 9.35 8.96 16.74
CA HIS A 32 9.19 7.93 15.72
C HIS A 32 8.56 8.47 14.44
N ARG A 33 8.48 9.80 14.25
CA ARG A 33 7.75 10.38 13.13
C ARG A 33 8.61 10.45 11.87
N PRO A 34 8.19 9.82 10.74
CA PRO A 34 8.89 9.91 9.47
C PRO A 34 8.98 11.35 8.95
N VAL A 35 10.00 11.64 8.15
CA VAL A 35 10.26 12.98 7.59
C VAL A 35 9.86 13.11 6.13
N PHE A 36 9.96 12.04 5.33
CA PHE A 36 9.73 12.06 3.89
C PHE A 36 8.56 11.17 3.42
N HIS A 37 8.05 10.26 4.25
CA HIS A 37 6.80 9.55 3.96
C HIS A 37 5.61 10.47 4.09
N PHE A 38 4.56 10.19 3.31
CA PHE A 38 3.33 10.96 3.43
C PHE A 38 2.59 10.59 4.72
N LEU A 39 2.18 11.57 5.52
CA LEU A 39 1.41 11.35 6.74
C LEU A 39 0.48 12.52 7.08
N ALA A 40 -0.59 12.24 7.83
CA ALA A 40 -1.51 13.25 8.33
C ALA A 40 -0.86 14.19 9.35
N ARG A 41 -1.42 15.39 9.55
CA ARG A 41 -0.88 16.43 10.46
C ARG A 41 -0.74 15.93 11.91
N LYS A 42 -1.68 15.11 12.35
CA LYS A 42 -1.79 14.45 13.66
C LYS A 42 -2.81 13.31 13.53
N ASN A 43 -3.14 12.63 14.63
CA ASN A 43 -4.28 11.73 14.72
C ASN A 43 -4.22 10.53 13.74
N TRP A 44 -5.35 9.87 13.51
CA TRP A 44 -5.44 8.69 12.68
C TRP A 44 -5.54 9.00 11.19
N MET A 45 -4.73 8.31 10.40
CA MET A 45 -4.97 8.16 8.97
C MET A 45 -4.88 6.71 8.50
N ASN A 46 -5.56 6.41 7.41
CA ASN A 46 -5.39 5.15 6.70
C ASN A 46 -5.42 5.33 5.19
N ASP A 47 -6.34 4.67 4.50
CA ASP A 47 -6.38 4.45 3.06
C ASP A 47 -6.09 5.73 2.27
N PRO A 48 -5.12 5.70 1.33
CA PRO A 48 -5.01 6.74 0.33
C PRO A 48 -6.28 6.77 -0.51
N CYS A 49 -6.82 7.96 -0.72
CA CYS A 49 -8.06 8.20 -1.45
C CYS A 49 -7.78 9.10 -2.65
N ALA A 50 -8.44 8.77 -3.77
CA ALA A 50 -8.56 9.62 -4.95
C ALA A 50 -7.29 10.39 -5.41
N PRO A 51 -6.10 9.77 -5.53
CA PRO A 51 -4.97 10.46 -6.12
C PRO A 51 -5.23 10.79 -7.58
N TYR A 52 -4.91 12.02 -8.00
CA TYR A 52 -5.00 12.43 -9.42
C TYR A 52 -4.13 13.64 -9.73
N TYR A 53 -3.91 13.91 -11.01
CA TYR A 53 -3.32 15.17 -11.49
C TYR A 53 -4.39 16.11 -12.07
N ASP A 54 -4.32 17.38 -11.70
CA ASP A 54 -5.15 18.45 -12.25
C ASP A 54 -4.35 19.29 -13.24
N ASP A 55 -4.61 19.09 -14.53
CA ASP A 55 -3.98 19.84 -15.61
C ASP A 55 -4.23 21.36 -15.54
N ALA A 56 -5.35 21.79 -14.96
CA ALA A 56 -5.71 23.21 -14.90
C ALA A 56 -4.88 23.98 -13.86
N THR A 57 -4.54 23.32 -12.75
CA THR A 57 -3.73 23.90 -11.66
C THR A 57 -2.27 23.46 -11.70
N GLY A 58 -1.96 22.37 -12.41
CA GLY A 58 -0.65 21.76 -12.45
C GLY A 58 -0.27 21.01 -11.16
N LEU A 59 -1.27 20.60 -10.37
CA LEU A 59 -1.11 19.98 -9.06
C LEU A 59 -1.49 18.50 -9.09
N TYR A 60 -0.73 17.68 -8.36
CA TYR A 60 -1.15 16.35 -7.92
C TYR A 60 -1.94 16.52 -6.63
N HIS A 61 -3.11 15.87 -6.56
CA HIS A 61 -3.96 15.81 -5.38
C HIS A 61 -3.82 14.42 -4.75
N LEU A 62 -3.73 14.36 -3.43
CA LEU A 62 -3.79 13.11 -2.66
C LEU A 62 -4.67 13.31 -1.44
N PHE A 63 -5.67 12.44 -1.30
CA PHE A 63 -6.56 12.41 -0.16
C PHE A 63 -6.25 11.17 0.67
N TYR A 64 -6.78 11.14 1.89
CA TYR A 64 -6.66 9.98 2.76
C TYR A 64 -7.80 9.97 3.77
N GLN A 65 -8.23 8.78 4.20
CA GLN A 65 -9.13 8.68 5.32
C GLN A 65 -8.49 9.25 6.59
N PHE A 66 -9.21 10.10 7.30
CA PHE A 66 -8.70 10.90 8.40
C PHE A 66 -9.71 10.99 9.56
N ASN A 67 -9.25 10.69 10.79
CA ASN A 67 -9.98 11.06 12.00
C ASN A 67 -9.42 12.39 12.51
N THR A 68 -10.21 13.45 12.46
CA THR A 68 -9.75 14.78 12.89
C THR A 68 -9.60 14.88 14.41
N GLN A 69 -10.17 13.95 15.18
CA GLN A 69 -10.31 14.05 16.64
C GLN A 69 -9.44 13.08 17.44
N GLN A 70 -9.20 11.87 16.92
CA GLN A 70 -8.55 10.81 17.71
C GLN A 70 -7.47 10.07 16.92
N THR A 71 -6.59 9.39 17.65
CA THR A 71 -5.51 8.58 17.07
C THR A 71 -5.93 7.15 16.71
N VAL A 72 -7.24 6.87 16.76
CA VAL A 72 -7.86 5.59 16.41
C VAL A 72 -8.91 5.75 15.31
N TRP A 73 -9.24 4.63 14.68
CA TRP A 73 -10.26 4.60 13.64
C TRP A 73 -11.66 4.94 14.20
N GLY A 74 -12.41 5.75 13.44
CA GLY A 74 -13.79 6.17 13.75
C GLY A 74 -14.06 7.60 13.25
N ASN A 75 -15.32 7.93 12.93
CA ASN A 75 -15.71 9.27 12.45
C ASN A 75 -14.88 9.72 11.22
N MET A 76 -14.76 8.84 10.22
CA MET A 76 -13.89 9.08 9.06
C MET A 76 -14.33 10.28 8.23
N THR A 77 -13.35 11.10 7.90
CA THR A 77 -13.39 12.21 6.94
C THR A 77 -12.28 12.00 5.91
N TRP A 78 -12.15 12.88 4.92
CA TRP A 78 -10.98 12.90 4.03
C TRP A 78 -10.07 14.09 4.31
N GLY A 79 -8.84 13.82 4.73
CA GLY A 79 -7.76 14.79 4.68
C GLY A 79 -7.26 14.98 3.24
N HIS A 80 -6.61 16.10 2.97
CA HIS A 80 -6.19 16.48 1.62
C HIS A 80 -4.86 17.23 1.62
N ALA A 81 -3.97 16.86 0.69
CA ALA A 81 -2.79 17.63 0.37
C ALA A 81 -2.57 17.66 -1.16
N VAL A 82 -1.80 18.65 -1.61
CA VAL A 82 -1.39 18.79 -3.00
C VAL A 82 0.11 18.86 -3.15
N SER A 83 0.61 18.55 -4.35
CA SER A 83 2.03 18.60 -4.68
C SER A 83 2.23 19.04 -6.13
N HIS A 84 3.35 19.71 -6.42
CA HIS A 84 3.79 19.96 -7.80
C HIS A 84 4.65 18.83 -8.38
N ASP A 85 5.22 18.01 -7.51
CA ASP A 85 6.32 17.08 -7.83
C ASP A 85 6.13 15.65 -7.27
N GLN A 86 4.98 15.38 -6.63
CA GLN A 86 4.61 14.11 -5.99
C GLN A 86 5.48 13.72 -4.78
N ALA A 87 6.30 14.65 -4.26
CA ALA A 87 7.25 14.39 -3.19
C ALA A 87 7.16 15.42 -2.06
N THR A 88 7.07 16.70 -2.42
CA THR A 88 6.84 17.80 -1.48
C THR A 88 5.36 18.19 -1.48
N TRP A 89 4.78 18.30 -0.29
CA TRP A 89 3.35 18.42 -0.10
C TRP A 89 2.98 19.69 0.66
N ILE A 90 1.84 20.24 0.27
CA ILE A 90 1.17 21.36 0.93
C ILE A 90 -0.18 20.86 1.41
N ASP A 91 -0.45 21.00 2.71
CA ASP A 91 -1.77 20.68 3.27
C ASP A 91 -2.83 21.57 2.62
N TYR A 92 -3.89 20.95 2.12
CA TYR A 92 -5.11 21.62 1.68
C TYR A 92 -6.20 21.47 2.76
N PRO A 93 -7.30 22.24 2.66
CA PRO A 93 -8.45 22.03 3.54
C PRO A 93 -8.96 20.58 3.47
N ASP A 94 -9.37 20.02 4.60
CA ASP A 94 -9.98 18.70 4.63
C ASP A 94 -11.20 18.67 3.68
N ALA A 95 -11.28 17.65 2.83
CA ALA A 95 -12.11 17.66 1.63
C ALA A 95 -13.56 17.24 1.90
N LEU A 96 -13.75 16.07 2.53
CA LEU A 96 -15.08 15.49 2.77
C LEU A 96 -15.27 15.23 4.26
N LYS A 97 -16.25 15.92 4.86
CA LYS A 97 -16.66 15.72 6.26
C LYS A 97 -17.81 14.72 6.36
N ASN A 98 -18.07 14.13 7.52
CA ASN A 98 -19.16 13.17 7.73
C ASN A 98 -20.42 13.84 8.33
N GLU A 99 -20.97 14.83 7.64
CA GLU A 99 -22.07 15.68 8.15
C GLU A 99 -23.40 15.44 7.40
N ASP A 100 -23.40 14.65 6.32
CA ASP A 100 -24.56 14.51 5.43
C ASP A 100 -25.39 13.27 5.79
N ALA A 101 -26.67 13.29 5.42
CA ALA A 101 -27.61 12.21 5.72
C ALA A 101 -27.19 10.82 5.18
N ASN A 102 -26.33 10.79 4.15
CA ASN A 102 -25.87 9.56 3.51
C ASN A 102 -24.44 9.15 3.93
N ASP A 103 -23.80 9.88 4.84
CA ASP A 103 -22.43 9.58 5.30
C ASP A 103 -22.12 9.97 6.75
N PHE A 104 -23.13 10.26 7.58
CA PHE A 104 -22.94 10.77 8.94
C PHE A 104 -22.16 9.83 9.88
N LEU A 105 -22.06 8.52 9.60
CA LEU A 105 -21.21 7.61 10.36
C LEU A 105 -19.78 7.47 9.80
N GLY A 106 -19.52 8.00 8.61
CA GLY A 106 -18.19 8.03 8.03
C GLY A 106 -18.18 8.21 6.52
N VAL A 107 -17.13 8.88 6.05
CA VAL A 107 -16.76 9.01 4.64
C VAL A 107 -15.64 8.00 4.35
N PHE A 108 -16.02 6.88 3.74
CA PHE A 108 -15.14 5.77 3.40
C PHE A 108 -14.32 6.01 2.13
N SER A 109 -13.40 5.09 1.83
CA SER A 109 -12.47 5.20 0.72
C SER A 109 -13.19 5.31 -0.63
N GLY A 110 -12.47 5.83 -1.61
CA GLY A 110 -13.02 6.22 -2.90
C GLY A 110 -11.98 6.86 -3.81
N PHE A 111 -12.35 7.05 -5.07
CA PHE A 111 -11.40 7.41 -6.12
C PHE A 111 -11.95 8.49 -7.07
N ALA A 112 -11.06 9.10 -7.85
CA ALA A 112 -11.39 10.24 -8.69
C ALA A 112 -11.69 9.84 -10.14
N ALA A 113 -12.62 10.55 -10.76
CA ALA A 113 -12.81 10.63 -12.20
C ALA A 113 -12.66 12.10 -12.63
N ARG A 114 -11.75 12.35 -13.58
CA ARG A 114 -11.47 13.70 -14.10
C ARG A 114 -12.57 14.13 -15.06
N LYS A 115 -12.97 15.41 -15.00
CA LYS A 115 -13.98 15.99 -15.92
C LYS A 115 -15.26 15.14 -16.09
N ALA A 116 -15.71 14.52 -15.00
CA ALA A 116 -16.84 13.60 -14.99
C ALA A 116 -18.18 14.34 -14.86
N VAL A 117 -18.77 14.38 -13.66
CA VAL A 117 -20.11 14.93 -13.45
C VAL A 117 -20.16 16.42 -13.85
N ASN A 118 -20.95 16.74 -14.87
CA ASN A 118 -21.06 18.08 -15.46
C ASN A 118 -19.70 18.66 -15.91
N GLY A 119 -18.76 17.82 -16.35
CA GLY A 119 -17.42 18.24 -16.78
C GLY A 119 -16.50 18.68 -15.64
N LYS A 120 -16.91 18.48 -14.38
CA LYS A 120 -16.11 18.80 -13.19
C LYS A 120 -15.31 17.60 -12.72
N ASP A 121 -14.22 17.90 -12.04
CA ASP A 121 -13.49 16.86 -11.32
C ASP A 121 -14.33 16.33 -10.17
N THR A 122 -14.42 15.01 -10.13
CA THR A 122 -15.38 14.30 -9.30
C THR A 122 -14.66 13.21 -8.54
N VAL A 123 -15.00 13.04 -7.26
CA VAL A 123 -14.62 11.86 -6.47
C VAL A 123 -15.87 11.05 -6.20
N PHE A 124 -15.75 9.73 -6.29
CA PHE A 124 -16.75 8.77 -5.85
C PHE A 124 -16.26 8.16 -4.55
N TYR A 125 -17.14 8.00 -3.57
CA TYR A 125 -16.76 7.51 -2.25
C TYR A 125 -17.89 6.71 -1.61
N THR A 126 -17.54 5.87 -0.64
CA THR A 126 -18.54 5.18 0.17
C THR A 126 -19.02 6.07 1.30
N GLY A 127 -20.30 6.42 1.34
CA GLY A 127 -20.91 7.05 2.52
C GLY A 127 -21.52 6.00 3.44
N VAL A 128 -21.33 6.15 4.74
CA VAL A 128 -21.78 5.17 5.75
C VAL A 128 -22.89 5.71 6.63
N THR A 129 -23.97 4.92 6.77
CA THR A 129 -25.14 5.24 7.61
C THR A 129 -25.49 4.15 8.63
N LYS A 130 -24.85 2.97 8.56
CA LYS A 130 -24.98 1.90 9.56
C LYS A 130 -23.62 1.27 9.92
N LEU A 131 -23.48 0.93 11.20
CA LEU A 131 -22.32 0.23 11.77
C LEU A 131 -22.82 -0.82 12.79
N PRO A 132 -22.01 -1.87 13.11
CA PRO A 132 -20.70 -2.18 12.54
C PRO A 132 -20.79 -2.78 11.12
N ILE A 133 -19.72 -2.60 10.33
CA ILE A 133 -19.54 -3.25 9.02
C ILE A 133 -18.38 -4.23 9.13
N SER A 134 -18.61 -5.49 8.76
CA SER A 134 -17.56 -6.52 8.72
C SER A 134 -18.03 -7.71 7.90
N PHE A 135 -17.13 -8.31 7.13
CA PHE A 135 -17.40 -9.57 6.41
C PHE A 135 -17.78 -10.75 7.33
N LYS A 136 -17.55 -10.62 8.65
CA LYS A 136 -17.85 -11.63 9.67
C LYS A 136 -19.26 -11.50 10.25
N LEU A 137 -19.94 -10.40 9.99
CA LEU A 137 -21.25 -10.08 10.58
C LEU A 137 -22.32 -10.05 9.50
N PRO A 138 -23.61 -10.21 9.85
CA PRO A 138 -24.69 -9.94 8.92
C PRO A 138 -24.60 -8.53 8.35
N TYR A 139 -24.83 -8.40 7.05
CA TYR A 139 -24.77 -7.12 6.38
C TYR A 139 -25.85 -6.14 6.85
N LEU A 140 -25.45 -4.91 7.17
CA LEU A 140 -26.35 -3.80 7.42
C LEU A 140 -26.36 -2.91 6.20
N PHE A 141 -27.51 -2.78 5.54
CA PHE A 141 -27.70 -1.86 4.42
C PHE A 141 -27.45 -0.41 4.85
N GLY A 142 -26.23 0.08 4.61
CA GLY A 142 -25.78 1.40 5.00
C GLY A 142 -24.42 1.81 4.42
N GLU A 143 -23.91 1.11 3.40
CA GLU A 143 -22.83 1.60 2.53
C GLU A 143 -23.45 2.10 1.23
N HIS A 144 -23.15 3.32 0.84
CA HIS A 144 -23.73 4.00 -0.33
C HIS A 144 -22.62 4.51 -1.25
N VAL A 145 -22.77 4.39 -2.57
CA VAL A 145 -21.86 5.07 -3.51
C VAL A 145 -22.35 6.51 -3.69
N ASN A 146 -21.60 7.44 -3.13
CA ASN A 146 -21.80 8.88 -3.25
C ASN A 146 -20.77 9.49 -4.19
N TYR A 147 -20.96 10.78 -4.53
CA TYR A 147 -19.99 11.56 -5.28
C TYR A 147 -19.88 12.98 -4.73
N ALA A 148 -18.75 13.64 -4.98
CA ALA A 148 -18.56 15.06 -4.75
C ALA A 148 -17.79 15.70 -5.91
N THR A 149 -18.09 16.96 -6.22
CA THR A 149 -17.44 17.72 -7.30
C THR A 149 -16.72 18.95 -6.77
N THR A 150 -15.65 19.37 -7.43
CA THR A 150 -14.97 20.63 -7.14
C THR A 150 -15.08 21.61 -8.31
N SER A 151 -14.94 22.90 -8.03
CA SER A 151 -14.92 23.97 -9.04
C SER A 151 -13.85 25.03 -8.77
N ASP A 152 -12.97 24.78 -7.80
CA ASP A 152 -11.97 25.73 -7.31
C ASP A 152 -10.59 25.08 -7.14
N GLY A 153 -10.30 24.09 -7.98
CA GLY A 153 -9.03 23.35 -7.95
C GLY A 153 -8.88 22.50 -6.70
N GLY A 154 -9.95 21.84 -6.27
CA GLY A 154 -9.95 20.90 -5.15
C GLY A 154 -9.91 21.52 -3.76
N LYS A 155 -10.07 22.85 -3.62
CA LYS A 155 -10.07 23.52 -2.30
C LYS A 155 -11.38 23.31 -1.56
N THR A 156 -12.49 23.19 -2.29
CA THR A 156 -13.80 22.82 -1.74
C THR A 156 -14.45 21.74 -2.58
N TRP A 157 -15.26 20.91 -1.91
CA TRP A 157 -15.97 19.79 -2.49
C TRP A 157 -17.47 19.87 -2.18
N GLN A 158 -18.27 19.92 -3.23
CA GLN A 158 -19.72 19.90 -3.15
C GLN A 158 -20.22 18.46 -3.36
N LYS A 159 -20.70 17.83 -2.29
CA LYS A 159 -21.34 16.52 -2.34
C LYS A 159 -22.63 16.54 -3.15
N GLY A 160 -22.91 15.44 -3.84
CA GLY A 160 -24.20 15.19 -4.45
C GLY A 160 -25.30 15.08 -3.40
N SER A 161 -26.52 15.51 -3.75
CA SER A 161 -27.65 15.51 -2.80
C SER A 161 -28.19 14.11 -2.47
N LYS A 162 -27.82 13.09 -3.27
CA LYS A 162 -28.23 11.70 -3.10
C LYS A 162 -27.10 10.77 -3.57
N PRO A 163 -27.04 9.52 -3.06
CA PRO A 163 -26.15 8.51 -3.61
C PRO A 163 -26.44 8.28 -5.10
N VAL A 164 -25.40 8.01 -5.89
CA VAL A 164 -25.54 7.54 -7.28
C VAL A 164 -25.89 6.06 -7.33
N ILE A 165 -25.50 5.29 -6.30
CA ILE A 165 -25.97 3.92 -6.08
C ILE A 165 -26.24 3.76 -4.58
N ALA A 166 -27.51 3.57 -4.23
CA ALA A 166 -27.95 3.60 -2.84
C ALA A 166 -27.75 2.27 -2.09
N GLU A 167 -27.79 1.13 -2.78
CA GLU A 167 -27.71 -0.19 -2.15
C GLU A 167 -26.95 -1.16 -3.07
N PRO A 168 -26.36 -2.23 -2.52
CA PRO A 168 -25.81 -3.31 -3.33
C PRO A 168 -26.89 -3.95 -4.21
N PRO A 169 -26.51 -4.70 -5.27
CA PRO A 169 -27.47 -5.34 -6.16
C PRO A 169 -28.47 -6.23 -5.41
N SER A 170 -29.74 -6.13 -5.77
CA SER A 170 -30.84 -6.80 -5.06
C SER A 170 -30.67 -8.32 -5.03
N GLY A 171 -31.00 -8.94 -3.90
CA GLY A 171 -30.99 -10.39 -3.74
C GLY A 171 -29.63 -11.00 -3.40
N LEU A 172 -28.59 -10.18 -3.21
CA LEU A 172 -27.26 -10.64 -2.79
C LEU A 172 -27.04 -10.44 -1.29
N ASN A 173 -26.57 -11.49 -0.61
CA ASN A 173 -26.14 -11.42 0.79
C ASN A 173 -24.67 -11.00 0.86
N VAL A 174 -24.39 -9.71 0.68
CA VAL A 174 -23.02 -9.20 0.54
C VAL A 174 -22.25 -9.19 1.86
N THR A 175 -20.93 -9.39 1.83
CA THR A 175 -20.05 -9.25 3.02
C THR A 175 -19.62 -7.80 3.28
N GLY A 176 -19.73 -6.97 2.26
CA GLY A 176 -19.25 -5.60 2.18
C GLY A 176 -19.51 -5.08 0.77
N TRP A 177 -19.67 -3.77 0.61
CA TRP A 177 -19.92 -3.14 -0.67
C TRP A 177 -19.44 -1.68 -0.65
N ARG A 178 -18.16 -1.47 -0.98
CA ARG A 178 -17.49 -0.18 -0.78
C ARG A 178 -16.36 0.09 -1.77
N ASP A 179 -15.65 1.19 -1.55
CA ASP A 179 -14.45 1.63 -2.26
C ASP A 179 -14.68 1.83 -3.77
N PRO A 180 -15.63 2.69 -4.18
CA PRO A 180 -15.97 2.89 -5.58
C PRO A 180 -14.79 3.44 -6.39
N TYR A 181 -14.30 2.64 -7.33
CA TYR A 181 -13.23 3.01 -8.25
C TYR A 181 -13.81 3.25 -9.65
N PRO A 182 -13.97 4.53 -10.09
CA PRO A 182 -14.37 4.85 -11.44
C PRO A 182 -13.17 4.73 -12.40
N PHE A 183 -13.39 4.25 -13.61
CA PHE A 183 -12.36 4.11 -14.64
C PHE A 183 -12.99 4.03 -16.03
N ASP A 184 -12.19 4.32 -17.04
CA ASP A 184 -12.51 4.05 -18.43
C ASP A 184 -11.70 2.84 -18.90
N SER A 185 -12.27 2.01 -19.77
CA SER A 185 -11.61 0.78 -20.25
C SER A 185 -11.98 0.50 -21.70
N PRO A 186 -11.06 0.72 -22.65
CA PRO A 186 -11.24 0.31 -24.04
C PRO A 186 -11.54 -1.19 -24.19
N ALA A 187 -11.01 -2.02 -23.29
CA ALA A 187 -11.28 -3.46 -23.31
C ALA A 187 -12.73 -3.78 -22.94
N LEU A 188 -13.30 -3.11 -21.93
CA LEU A 188 -14.72 -3.25 -21.58
C LEU A 188 -15.63 -2.59 -22.63
N ASP A 189 -15.21 -1.47 -23.21
CA ASP A 189 -15.93 -0.82 -24.32
C ASP A 189 -16.14 -1.80 -25.48
N ALA A 190 -15.10 -2.54 -25.84
CA ALA A 190 -15.15 -3.57 -26.88
C ALA A 190 -16.12 -4.73 -26.51
N ILE A 191 -16.11 -5.17 -25.25
CA ILE A 191 -17.01 -6.25 -24.76
C ILE A 191 -18.47 -5.79 -24.78
N TYR A 192 -18.75 -4.59 -24.28
CA TYR A 192 -20.12 -4.06 -24.20
C TYR A 192 -20.58 -3.33 -25.46
N ARG A 193 -19.70 -3.21 -26.47
CA ARG A 193 -19.97 -2.52 -27.74
C ARG A 193 -20.43 -1.08 -27.54
N VAL A 194 -19.77 -0.38 -26.64
CA VAL A 194 -19.95 1.05 -26.39
C VAL A 194 -18.69 1.80 -26.84
N SER A 195 -18.82 3.08 -27.17
CA SER A 195 -17.71 3.87 -27.74
C SER A 195 -17.03 4.81 -26.76
N ASN A 196 -17.63 5.02 -25.59
CA ASN A 196 -17.15 5.91 -24.53
C ASN A 196 -17.88 5.54 -23.23
N GLY A 197 -17.69 4.29 -22.79
CA GLY A 197 -18.29 3.78 -21.57
C GLY A 197 -17.53 4.26 -20.34
N HIS A 198 -18.27 4.60 -19.29
CA HIS A 198 -17.69 4.88 -17.98
C HIS A 198 -18.00 3.71 -17.06
N TYR A 199 -16.98 3.19 -16.39
CA TYR A 199 -17.11 2.04 -15.51
C TYR A 199 -16.84 2.45 -14.07
N LEU A 200 -17.44 1.70 -13.15
CA LEU A 200 -17.19 1.82 -11.72
C LEU A 200 -17.20 0.42 -11.15
N ILE A 201 -16.26 0.14 -10.27
CA ILE A 201 -16.26 -1.08 -9.47
C ILE A 201 -16.44 -0.77 -8.00
N THR A 202 -17.11 -1.66 -7.28
CA THR A 202 -17.08 -1.70 -5.81
C THR A 202 -16.50 -3.03 -5.34
N ALA A 203 -15.78 -2.98 -4.23
CA ALA A 203 -15.15 -4.14 -3.61
C ALA A 203 -16.05 -4.73 -2.52
N GLY A 204 -16.02 -6.05 -2.39
CA GLY A 204 -16.82 -6.75 -1.40
C GLY A 204 -16.75 -8.27 -1.52
N GLY A 205 -17.89 -8.90 -1.33
CA GLY A 205 -18.04 -10.35 -1.41
C GLY A 205 -19.48 -10.78 -1.17
N ILE A 206 -19.71 -12.09 -1.23
CA ILE A 206 -21.00 -12.71 -0.90
C ILE A 206 -20.75 -13.70 0.21
N HIS A 207 -21.54 -13.59 1.29
CA HIS A 207 -21.47 -14.51 2.42
C HIS A 207 -21.60 -15.95 1.94
N ASP A 208 -20.78 -16.81 2.53
CA ASP A 208 -20.67 -18.24 2.23
C ASP A 208 -20.20 -18.63 0.83
N VAL A 209 -19.99 -17.67 -0.08
CA VAL A 209 -19.50 -17.92 -1.45
C VAL A 209 -18.05 -17.44 -1.60
N GLY A 210 -17.78 -16.15 -1.38
CA GLY A 210 -16.43 -15.59 -1.51
C GLY A 210 -16.39 -14.15 -1.98
N PRO A 211 -15.17 -13.59 -2.12
CA PRO A 211 -14.97 -12.19 -2.44
C PRO A 211 -15.39 -11.87 -3.88
N ARG A 212 -15.87 -10.64 -4.11
CA ARG A 212 -16.44 -10.17 -5.38
C ARG A 212 -16.01 -8.73 -5.65
N ILE A 213 -15.78 -8.44 -6.94
CA ILE A 213 -15.69 -7.08 -7.45
C ILE A 213 -16.91 -6.84 -8.34
N PHE A 214 -17.80 -5.94 -7.92
CA PHE A 214 -19.06 -5.64 -8.61
C PHE A 214 -18.78 -4.61 -9.70
N LEU A 215 -19.25 -4.84 -10.93
CA LEU A 215 -19.03 -3.94 -12.07
C LEU A 215 -20.30 -3.17 -12.41
N TYR A 216 -20.14 -1.87 -12.66
CA TYR A 216 -21.18 -0.97 -13.12
C TYR A 216 -20.74 -0.23 -14.37
N HIS A 217 -21.70 0.18 -15.18
CA HIS A 217 -21.51 0.97 -16.40
C HIS A 217 -22.42 2.20 -16.36
N SER A 218 -21.93 3.35 -16.83
CA SER A 218 -22.67 4.59 -16.95
C SER A 218 -22.30 5.31 -18.25
N ASN A 219 -23.23 6.13 -18.74
CA ASN A 219 -22.97 7.07 -19.85
C ASN A 219 -22.81 8.53 -19.35
N ASP A 220 -23.11 8.81 -18.08
CA ASP A 220 -23.21 10.18 -17.54
C ASP A 220 -22.65 10.34 -16.12
N TYR A 221 -22.01 9.29 -15.59
CA TYR A 221 -21.46 9.21 -14.23
C TYR A 221 -22.48 9.31 -13.09
N ILE A 222 -23.77 9.45 -13.39
CA ILE A 222 -24.86 9.59 -12.41
C ILE A 222 -25.73 8.34 -12.38
N ASN A 223 -26.08 7.82 -13.55
CA ASN A 223 -26.93 6.64 -13.70
C ASN A 223 -26.06 5.42 -13.97
N TRP A 224 -25.95 4.52 -13.00
CA TRP A 224 -25.11 3.34 -13.05
C TRP A 224 -25.94 2.06 -13.22
N GLU A 225 -25.64 1.30 -14.25
CA GLU A 225 -26.22 -0.01 -14.54
C GLU A 225 -25.29 -1.11 -14.02
N TYR A 226 -25.81 -2.02 -13.19
CA TYR A 226 -25.05 -3.18 -12.72
C TYR A 226 -24.84 -4.20 -13.84
N LYS A 227 -23.58 -4.64 -14.05
CA LYS A 227 -23.18 -5.53 -15.13
C LYS A 227 -22.77 -6.94 -14.68
N GLY A 228 -22.87 -7.25 -13.39
CA GLY A 228 -22.35 -8.49 -12.82
C GLY A 228 -21.02 -8.28 -12.12
N PHE A 229 -20.22 -9.34 -12.03
CA PHE A 229 -18.92 -9.28 -11.37
C PHE A 229 -17.79 -9.05 -12.38
N LEU A 230 -16.88 -8.13 -12.08
CA LEU A 230 -15.59 -8.06 -12.76
C LEU A 230 -14.70 -9.22 -12.32
N LEU A 231 -14.64 -9.52 -11.02
CA LEU A 231 -13.87 -10.63 -10.46
C LEU A 231 -14.73 -11.39 -9.44
N SER A 232 -14.73 -12.72 -9.57
CA SER A 232 -15.37 -13.65 -8.64
C SER A 232 -14.38 -14.74 -8.25
N GLN A 233 -14.19 -14.97 -6.94
CA GLN A 233 -13.35 -16.06 -6.44
C GLN A 233 -14.06 -16.83 -5.33
N GLU A 234 -13.70 -18.09 -5.17
CA GLU A 234 -14.21 -18.93 -4.08
C GLU A 234 -13.56 -18.55 -2.75
N LYS A 235 -14.36 -18.50 -1.68
CA LYS A 235 -13.89 -18.06 -0.36
C LYS A 235 -12.70 -18.89 0.11
N ASN A 236 -11.69 -18.18 0.60
CA ASN A 236 -10.52 -18.76 1.23
C ASN A 236 -9.77 -19.80 0.37
N THR A 237 -9.79 -19.63 -0.95
CA THR A 237 -8.94 -20.38 -1.88
C THR A 237 -7.72 -19.55 -2.28
N SER A 238 -6.77 -20.16 -2.99
CA SER A 238 -5.57 -19.48 -3.50
C SER A 238 -5.32 -19.89 -4.94
N PHE A 239 -4.78 -18.97 -5.74
CA PHE A 239 -4.46 -19.22 -7.15
C PHE A 239 -3.26 -20.17 -7.32
N SER A 240 -2.29 -20.07 -6.42
CA SER A 240 -1.06 -20.86 -6.35
C SER A 240 -0.50 -20.85 -4.93
N PRO A 241 0.51 -21.67 -4.60
CA PRO A 241 1.23 -21.59 -3.33
C PRO A 241 1.96 -20.25 -3.09
N PHE A 242 2.13 -19.44 -4.13
CA PHE A 242 2.84 -18.15 -4.08
C PHE A 242 1.89 -16.94 -4.09
N SER A 243 0.61 -17.16 -4.40
CA SER A 243 -0.43 -16.14 -4.26
C SER A 243 -1.05 -16.27 -2.89
N GLY A 244 -1.21 -15.16 -2.16
CA GLY A 244 -1.99 -15.15 -0.92
C GLY A 244 -3.40 -15.73 -1.08
N SER A 245 -4.12 -15.86 0.03
CA SER A 245 -5.52 -16.31 -0.01
C SER A 245 -6.41 -15.20 -0.58
N TRP A 246 -7.37 -15.57 -1.43
CA TRP A 246 -8.44 -14.69 -1.86
C TRP A 246 -9.30 -14.18 -0.69
N GLY A 247 -9.24 -14.85 0.46
CA GLY A 247 -9.95 -14.41 1.65
C GLY A 247 -11.47 -14.52 1.50
N TYR A 248 -12.20 -13.65 2.18
CA TYR A 248 -13.65 -13.67 2.28
C TYR A 248 -14.30 -12.41 1.70
N ASN A 249 -13.55 -11.31 1.61
CA ASN A 249 -14.02 -10.01 1.15
C ASN A 249 -12.86 -9.26 0.48
N PHE A 250 -13.13 -8.49 -0.58
CA PHE A 250 -12.17 -7.57 -1.17
C PHE A 250 -12.38 -6.14 -0.69
N GLU A 251 -11.30 -5.36 -0.64
CA GLU A 251 -11.29 -3.91 -0.35
C GLU A 251 -10.32 -3.20 -1.31
N THR A 252 -10.50 -1.89 -1.49
CA THR A 252 -9.55 -0.97 -2.16
C THR A 252 -9.04 -1.46 -3.51
N THR A 253 -9.98 -1.84 -4.38
CA THR A 253 -9.64 -2.43 -5.69
C THR A 253 -9.42 -1.35 -6.74
N ASN A 254 -8.28 -1.41 -7.41
CA ASN A 254 -7.96 -0.63 -8.60
C ASN A 254 -7.88 -1.56 -9.82
N PHE A 255 -8.39 -1.10 -10.95
CA PHE A 255 -8.24 -1.74 -12.26
C PHE A 255 -7.46 -0.80 -13.19
N ILE A 256 -6.36 -1.28 -13.75
CA ILE A 256 -5.54 -0.52 -14.69
C ILE A 256 -5.19 -1.37 -15.91
N GLU A 257 -5.00 -0.72 -17.04
CA GLU A 257 -4.54 -1.36 -18.28
C GLU A 257 -3.10 -0.94 -18.57
N LEU A 258 -2.19 -1.92 -18.61
CA LEU A 258 -0.77 -1.67 -18.85
C LEU A 258 -0.34 -2.22 -20.20
N THR A 259 0.60 -1.53 -20.85
CA THR A 259 1.31 -2.03 -22.02
C THR A 259 2.75 -2.34 -21.63
N ASP A 260 3.22 -3.54 -21.98
CA ASP A 260 4.61 -3.93 -21.70
C ASP A 260 5.61 -3.40 -22.74
N GLU A 261 6.91 -3.60 -22.49
CA GLU A 261 7.99 -3.17 -23.40
C GLU A 261 7.93 -3.81 -24.80
N GLU A 262 7.14 -4.87 -24.98
CA GLU A 262 6.91 -5.57 -26.25
C GLU A 262 5.62 -5.10 -26.94
N GLY A 263 4.94 -4.09 -26.40
CA GLY A 263 3.71 -3.53 -26.95
C GLY A 263 2.46 -4.37 -26.68
N LYS A 264 2.52 -5.34 -25.77
CA LYS A 264 1.36 -6.17 -25.42
C LYS A 264 0.56 -5.53 -24.29
N HIS A 265 -0.75 -5.46 -24.47
CA HIS A 265 -1.71 -4.99 -23.47
C HIS A 265 -2.01 -6.06 -22.41
N HIS A 266 -2.17 -5.62 -21.16
CA HIS A 266 -2.49 -6.45 -20.01
C HIS A 266 -3.52 -5.74 -19.11
N ASN A 267 -4.51 -6.48 -18.63
CA ASN A 267 -5.43 -6.00 -17.61
C ASN A 267 -4.86 -6.35 -16.23
N VAL A 268 -4.76 -5.37 -15.35
CA VAL A 268 -4.15 -5.51 -14.03
C VAL A 268 -5.14 -5.06 -12.97
N MET A 269 -5.32 -5.90 -11.96
CA MET A 269 -6.08 -5.57 -10.76
C MET A 269 -5.14 -5.55 -9.57
N MET A 270 -5.26 -4.53 -8.72
CA MET A 270 -4.61 -4.46 -7.42
C MET A 270 -5.70 -4.28 -6.36
N PHE A 271 -5.68 -5.08 -5.30
CA PHE A 271 -6.76 -5.11 -4.32
C PHE A 271 -6.25 -5.63 -2.99
N ALA A 272 -7.07 -5.53 -1.96
CA ALA A 272 -6.81 -6.18 -0.70
C ALA A 272 -7.82 -7.30 -0.46
N ALA A 273 -7.34 -8.47 -0.03
CA ALA A 273 -8.13 -9.62 0.34
C ALA A 273 -8.17 -9.78 1.87
N GLU A 274 -9.36 -9.70 2.45
CA GLU A 274 -9.56 -9.91 3.88
C GLU A 274 -9.65 -11.41 4.21
N GLY A 275 -8.63 -11.94 4.88
CA GLY A 275 -8.61 -13.31 5.40
C GLY A 275 -8.67 -13.37 6.92
N ILE A 276 -8.50 -14.58 7.46
CA ILE A 276 -8.36 -14.84 8.90
C ILE A 276 -7.11 -15.71 9.09
N PRO A 277 -6.11 -15.29 9.90
CA PRO A 277 -5.98 -14.01 10.59
C PRO A 277 -5.46 -12.87 9.69
N ASN A 278 -4.96 -13.18 8.50
CA ASN A 278 -4.19 -12.25 7.69
C ASN A 278 -5.04 -11.51 6.65
N ARG A 279 -4.62 -10.29 6.30
CA ARG A 279 -5.06 -9.56 5.12
C ARG A 279 -3.94 -9.56 4.09
N TYR A 280 -4.28 -9.65 2.81
CA TYR A 280 -3.28 -9.71 1.74
C TYR A 280 -3.52 -8.57 0.74
N PRO A 281 -2.63 -7.57 0.63
CA PRO A 281 -2.60 -6.71 -0.54
C PRO A 281 -2.11 -7.56 -1.71
N MET A 282 -2.95 -7.78 -2.70
CA MET A 282 -2.73 -8.68 -3.83
C MET A 282 -2.80 -7.93 -5.15
N TRP A 283 -2.26 -8.58 -6.18
CA TRP A 283 -2.42 -8.16 -7.55
C TRP A 283 -2.69 -9.38 -8.44
N ALA A 284 -3.40 -9.13 -9.53
CA ALA A 284 -3.68 -10.13 -10.55
C ALA A 284 -3.53 -9.51 -11.93
N ILE A 285 -2.92 -10.26 -12.86
CA ILE A 285 -2.82 -9.88 -14.27
C ILE A 285 -3.51 -10.95 -15.09
N GLY A 286 -4.41 -10.52 -15.97
CA GLY A 286 -5.38 -11.42 -16.60
C GLY A 286 -5.99 -10.92 -17.90
N THR A 287 -6.95 -11.69 -18.39
CA THR A 287 -7.74 -11.37 -19.58
C THR A 287 -9.18 -11.09 -19.21
N LEU A 288 -9.83 -10.19 -19.94
CA LEU A 288 -11.27 -10.05 -19.88
C LEU A 288 -11.89 -10.99 -20.91
N GLU A 289 -12.80 -11.85 -20.47
CA GLU A 289 -13.47 -12.84 -21.31
C GLU A 289 -14.98 -12.56 -21.27
N ALA A 290 -15.59 -12.30 -22.43
CA ALA A 290 -17.03 -12.06 -22.52
C ALA A 290 -17.80 -13.34 -22.20
N HIS A 291 -18.90 -13.22 -21.45
CA HIS A 291 -19.83 -14.33 -21.28
C HIS A 291 -20.75 -14.42 -22.50
N ASP A 292 -20.79 -15.59 -23.14
CA ASP A 292 -21.57 -15.84 -24.36
C ASP A 292 -23.10 -15.80 -24.14
N ASN A 293 -23.59 -15.69 -22.90
CA ASN A 293 -25.03 -15.71 -22.61
C ASN A 293 -25.45 -14.61 -21.64
N CYS A 294 -26.47 -13.85 -22.06
CA CYS A 294 -27.28 -12.98 -21.22
C CYS A 294 -27.95 -13.80 -20.09
N GLY A 295 -27.33 -13.90 -18.92
CA GLY A 295 -28.04 -14.41 -17.74
C GLY A 295 -27.19 -15.06 -16.63
N ASP A 296 -26.01 -15.59 -16.92
CA ASP A 296 -25.13 -16.15 -15.88
C ASP A 296 -24.02 -15.16 -15.49
N ASN A 297 -24.38 -14.21 -14.64
CA ASN A 297 -23.45 -13.22 -14.08
C ASN A 297 -22.74 -13.74 -12.82
N SER A 298 -22.72 -15.06 -12.57
CA SER A 298 -22.07 -15.62 -11.37
C SER A 298 -20.54 -15.65 -11.51
N ASN A 299 -20.04 -15.84 -12.73
CA ASN A 299 -18.62 -15.79 -13.05
C ASN A 299 -18.16 -14.34 -13.25
N GLY A 300 -16.90 -14.07 -12.90
CA GLY A 300 -16.28 -12.78 -13.16
C GLY A 300 -15.77 -12.68 -14.61
N LEU A 301 -15.84 -11.49 -15.20
CA LEU A 301 -15.27 -11.24 -16.54
C LEU A 301 -13.75 -11.34 -16.58
N PHE A 302 -13.08 -10.94 -15.51
CA PHE A 302 -11.64 -10.98 -15.38
C PHE A 302 -11.17 -12.38 -14.99
N GLN A 303 -10.32 -12.96 -15.84
CA GLN A 303 -9.72 -14.27 -15.67
C GLN A 303 -8.23 -14.13 -15.33
N PRO A 304 -7.83 -14.29 -14.05
CA PRO A 304 -6.43 -14.19 -13.65
C PRO A 304 -5.56 -15.22 -14.37
N LYS A 305 -4.41 -14.78 -14.91
CA LYS A 305 -3.40 -15.66 -15.52
C LYS A 305 -2.11 -15.72 -14.68
N MET A 306 -1.85 -14.70 -13.88
CA MET A 306 -0.83 -14.70 -12.84
C MET A 306 -1.28 -13.83 -11.66
N VAL A 307 -0.94 -14.25 -10.44
CA VAL A 307 -1.41 -13.63 -9.19
C VAL A 307 -0.28 -13.63 -8.19
N GLY A 308 -0.04 -12.49 -7.56
CA GLY A 308 0.94 -12.34 -6.50
C GLY A 308 0.41 -11.52 -5.35
N VAL A 309 1.25 -11.38 -4.33
CA VAL A 309 1.04 -10.49 -3.19
C VAL A 309 1.89 -9.25 -3.43
N SER A 310 1.30 -8.07 -3.27
CA SER A 310 2.01 -6.80 -3.41
C SER A 310 3.11 -6.68 -2.35
N GLU A 311 2.76 -7.00 -1.09
CA GLU A 311 3.70 -7.19 0.02
C GLU A 311 3.15 -8.11 1.10
N TYR A 312 4.03 -8.85 1.78
CA TYR A 312 3.70 -9.62 3.00
C TYR A 312 4.04 -8.80 4.25
N SER A 313 3.42 -7.62 4.40
CA SER A 313 3.77 -6.62 5.40
C SER A 313 2.56 -5.95 6.06
N SER A 314 2.81 -4.86 6.79
CA SER A 314 1.81 -3.90 7.27
C SER A 314 1.23 -3.00 6.16
N TRP A 315 1.59 -3.23 4.90
CA TRP A 315 0.98 -2.53 3.75
C TRP A 315 -0.47 -2.95 3.55
N TYR A 316 -1.33 -1.97 3.27
CA TYR A 316 -2.73 -2.15 2.92
C TYR A 316 -3.21 -1.04 1.97
N ALA A 317 -4.47 -1.14 1.53
CA ALA A 317 -5.23 -0.09 0.84
C ALA A 317 -4.53 0.57 -0.37
N ASN A 318 -4.73 0.02 -1.57
CA ASN A 318 -4.06 0.54 -2.76
C ASN A 318 -4.80 1.75 -3.34
N ALA A 319 -4.03 2.72 -3.84
CA ALA A 319 -4.52 3.75 -4.73
C ALA A 319 -3.56 3.99 -5.90
N VAL A 320 -4.07 3.83 -7.12
CA VAL A 320 -3.29 4.00 -8.35
C VAL A 320 -3.77 5.23 -9.11
N TYR A 321 -2.82 6.01 -9.64
CA TYR A 321 -3.07 7.07 -10.61
C TYR A 321 -2.03 7.03 -11.73
N VAL A 322 -2.32 7.73 -12.83
CA VAL A 322 -1.38 7.92 -13.94
C VAL A 322 -0.71 9.27 -13.76
N ASP A 323 0.62 9.30 -13.77
CA ASP A 323 1.36 10.55 -13.88
C ASP A 323 1.36 11.00 -15.36
N PRO A 324 0.66 12.07 -15.73
CA PRO A 324 0.57 12.49 -17.12
C PRO A 324 1.89 13.04 -17.67
N LYS A 325 2.86 13.40 -16.81
CA LYS A 325 4.18 13.88 -17.25
C LYS A 325 5.06 12.75 -17.79
N THR A 326 4.89 11.54 -17.25
CA THR A 326 5.73 10.37 -17.58
C THR A 326 4.94 9.24 -18.23
N ASN A 327 3.61 9.31 -18.20
CA ASN A 327 2.66 8.27 -18.58
C ASN A 327 2.86 6.95 -17.80
N LYS A 328 3.38 7.04 -16.57
CA LYS A 328 3.60 5.89 -15.69
C LYS A 328 2.46 5.76 -14.69
N HIS A 329 2.16 4.52 -14.32
CA HIS A 329 1.21 4.22 -13.26
C HIS A 329 1.93 4.23 -11.91
N VAL A 330 1.41 5.03 -10.99
CA VAL A 330 1.97 5.21 -9.65
C VAL A 330 0.98 4.67 -8.63
N VAL A 331 1.42 3.73 -7.80
CA VAL A 331 0.65 3.20 -6.67
C VAL A 331 1.20 3.73 -5.35
N ILE A 332 0.29 4.03 -4.44
CA ILE A 332 0.56 4.37 -3.04
C ILE A 332 -0.33 3.47 -2.18
N GLY A 333 0.15 3.08 -1.01
CA GLY A 333 -0.64 2.34 -0.03
C GLY A 333 -0.43 2.82 1.39
N TRP A 334 -1.31 2.39 2.27
CA TRP A 334 -1.25 2.65 3.71
C TRP A 334 -0.33 1.65 4.39
N ILE A 335 0.58 2.12 5.23
CA ILE A 335 1.39 1.28 6.13
C ILE A 335 0.88 1.51 7.55
N THR A 336 0.36 0.45 8.17
CA THR A 336 -0.17 0.50 9.54
C THR A 336 0.93 0.65 10.58
N GLU A 337 0.58 1.07 11.79
CA GLU A 337 1.48 0.94 12.95
C GLU A 337 1.63 -0.53 13.37
N ASP A 338 2.74 -0.86 14.04
CA ASP A 338 3.03 -2.21 14.56
C ASP A 338 3.74 -2.12 15.93
N ASN A 339 3.17 -1.27 16.79
CA ASN A 339 3.71 -0.89 18.10
C ASN A 339 2.89 -1.41 19.31
N GLY A 340 1.88 -2.25 19.04
CA GLY A 340 1.06 -2.91 20.05
C GLY A 340 -0.04 -2.05 20.68
N PHE A 341 -0.18 -0.78 20.27
CA PHE A 341 -1.27 0.08 20.72
C PHE A 341 -2.49 -0.05 19.80
N THR A 342 -3.65 -0.40 20.36
CA THR A 342 -4.91 -0.57 19.61
C THR A 342 -5.96 0.50 19.94
N ASP A 343 -6.00 0.96 21.18
CA ASP A 343 -7.10 1.77 21.70
C ASP A 343 -6.81 3.28 21.70
N GLU A 344 -5.52 3.65 21.71
CA GLU A 344 -5.03 5.03 21.58
C GLU A 344 -3.52 4.98 21.25
N GLN A 345 -3.02 5.90 20.42
CA GLN A 345 -1.61 6.04 20.11
C GLN A 345 -0.94 7.15 20.94
N PRO A 346 0.02 6.81 21.82
CA PRO A 346 0.72 7.81 22.63
C PRO A 346 1.53 8.80 21.80
N GLN A 347 1.94 8.44 20.58
CA GLN A 347 2.72 9.32 19.72
C GLN A 347 1.90 10.47 19.09
N GLY A 348 0.57 10.50 19.26
CA GLY A 348 -0.28 11.57 18.73
C GLY A 348 -0.62 11.47 17.24
N TRP A 349 -0.24 10.37 16.59
CA TRP A 349 -0.56 10.08 15.19
C TRP A 349 -0.54 8.57 14.93
N ASN A 350 -1.20 8.13 13.86
CA ASN A 350 -1.32 6.72 13.50
C ASN A 350 -1.36 6.56 11.98
N GLY A 351 -0.46 5.73 11.45
CA GLY A 351 -0.45 5.38 10.03
C GLY A 351 0.33 6.38 9.18
N ILE A 352 0.90 5.85 8.10
CA ILE A 352 1.58 6.61 7.05
C ILE A 352 1.20 6.03 5.69
N LEU A 353 1.43 6.78 4.63
CA LEU A 353 1.47 6.20 3.29
C LEU A 353 2.91 5.89 2.91
N SER A 354 3.05 4.90 2.05
CA SER A 354 4.32 4.52 1.50
C SER A 354 4.97 5.58 0.63
N VAL A 355 6.25 5.36 0.28
CA VAL A 355 6.82 6.00 -0.90
C VAL A 355 5.98 5.65 -2.15
N PRO A 356 5.82 6.57 -3.11
CA PRO A 356 5.13 6.28 -4.36
C PRO A 356 5.90 5.21 -5.15
N ARG A 357 5.19 4.32 -5.84
CA ARG A 357 5.80 3.19 -6.57
C ARG A 357 5.34 3.16 -8.02
N GLU A 358 6.27 3.00 -8.95
CA GLU A 358 5.96 2.72 -10.35
C GLU A 358 5.48 1.27 -10.46
N VAL A 359 4.34 1.06 -11.13
CA VAL A 359 3.83 -0.28 -11.48
C VAL A 359 3.94 -0.49 -12.99
N SER A 360 4.47 -1.63 -13.39
CA SER A 360 4.66 -2.00 -14.79
C SER A 360 4.53 -3.51 -15.00
N ILE A 361 4.75 -3.97 -16.25
CA ILE A 361 4.96 -5.40 -16.54
C ILE A 361 6.46 -5.63 -16.67
N ALA A 362 7.04 -6.41 -15.77
CA ALA A 362 8.46 -6.79 -15.83
C ALA A 362 8.64 -8.02 -16.73
N ILE A 363 9.59 -7.96 -17.66
CA ILE A 363 9.95 -9.10 -18.53
C ILE A 363 11.33 -9.60 -18.14
N VAL A 364 11.43 -10.89 -17.79
CA VAL A 364 12.71 -11.54 -17.47
C VAL A 364 13.02 -12.59 -18.52
N LYS A 365 14.05 -12.32 -19.32
CA LYS A 365 14.50 -13.13 -20.46
C LYS A 365 15.66 -14.05 -20.10
N ASP A 366 15.82 -15.10 -20.90
CA ASP A 366 16.95 -16.04 -20.87
C ASP A 366 17.15 -16.75 -19.51
N ILE A 367 16.04 -17.07 -18.83
CA ILE A 367 16.07 -17.83 -17.57
C ILE A 367 16.35 -19.29 -17.88
N TYR A 368 17.41 -19.83 -17.29
CA TYR A 368 17.73 -21.25 -17.31
C TYR A 368 17.11 -21.96 -16.11
N ASP A 369 16.12 -22.80 -16.38
CA ASP A 369 15.32 -23.50 -15.36
C ASP A 369 15.35 -25.01 -15.63
N PRO A 370 16.46 -25.70 -15.34
CA PRO A 370 16.57 -27.15 -15.54
C PRO A 370 15.67 -27.96 -14.60
N SER A 371 15.19 -27.33 -13.53
CA SER A 371 14.28 -27.89 -12.53
C SER A 371 12.80 -27.76 -12.89
N ASP A 372 12.49 -27.12 -14.02
CA ASP A 372 11.13 -26.86 -14.49
C ASP A 372 10.19 -26.23 -13.43
N LYS A 373 10.71 -25.23 -12.70
CA LYS A 373 9.97 -24.51 -11.65
C LYS A 373 8.75 -23.75 -12.18
N PHE A 374 8.73 -23.44 -13.47
CA PHE A 374 7.63 -22.69 -14.11
C PHE A 374 6.55 -23.57 -14.73
N ASN A 375 6.22 -24.71 -14.11
CA ASN A 375 5.25 -25.68 -14.64
C ASN A 375 3.84 -25.61 -14.01
N ALA A 376 3.63 -24.65 -13.10
CA ALA A 376 2.35 -24.41 -12.43
C ALA A 376 2.01 -22.91 -12.46
N PRO A 377 0.74 -22.52 -12.22
CA PRO A 377 0.38 -21.13 -12.04
C PRO A 377 1.15 -20.48 -10.88
N GLY A 378 1.45 -19.19 -11.01
CA GLY A 378 2.19 -18.43 -9.99
C GLY A 378 2.03 -16.93 -10.15
N ASP A 379 2.96 -16.19 -9.56
CA ASP A 379 3.15 -14.74 -9.72
C ASP A 379 3.91 -14.38 -11.00
N TYR A 380 3.86 -15.25 -12.01
CA TYR A 380 4.52 -15.10 -13.29
C TYR A 380 3.69 -15.71 -14.42
N LEU A 381 4.00 -15.30 -15.65
CA LEU A 381 3.49 -15.89 -16.88
C LEU A 381 4.67 -16.26 -17.79
N VAL A 382 4.84 -17.56 -18.09
CA VAL A 382 5.80 -17.99 -19.13
C VAL A 382 5.25 -17.60 -20.49
N THR A 383 6.00 -16.78 -21.24
CA THR A 383 5.57 -16.25 -22.53
C THR A 383 6.39 -16.77 -23.71
N ASN A 384 7.57 -17.31 -23.45
CA ASN A 384 8.41 -17.93 -24.47
C ASN A 384 9.32 -19.00 -23.86
N THR A 385 9.54 -20.08 -24.62
CA THR A 385 10.50 -21.15 -24.30
C THR A 385 11.30 -21.45 -25.55
N LYS A 386 12.64 -21.37 -25.47
CA LYS A 386 13.54 -21.66 -26.60
C LYS A 386 14.68 -22.57 -26.18
N THR A 387 15.11 -23.43 -27.11
CA THR A 387 16.32 -24.25 -26.96
C THR A 387 17.49 -23.54 -27.62
N LEU A 388 18.55 -23.30 -26.87
CA LEU A 388 19.78 -22.69 -27.36
C LEU A 388 20.63 -23.72 -28.13
N ASN A 389 21.59 -23.25 -28.93
CA ASN A 389 22.48 -24.12 -29.72
C ASN A 389 23.28 -25.13 -28.89
N ASN A 390 23.50 -24.84 -27.60
CA ASN A 390 24.18 -25.73 -26.66
C ASN A 390 23.22 -26.72 -25.95
N GLY A 391 21.97 -26.83 -26.42
CA GLY A 391 20.94 -27.72 -25.88
C GLY A 391 20.21 -27.21 -24.63
N LYS A 392 20.62 -26.09 -24.03
CA LYS A 392 19.94 -25.52 -22.86
C LYS A 392 18.58 -24.96 -23.24
N VAL A 393 17.54 -25.29 -22.47
CA VAL A 393 16.22 -24.69 -22.59
C VAL A 393 16.16 -23.45 -21.71
N VAL A 394 15.78 -22.32 -22.29
CA VAL A 394 15.60 -21.06 -21.56
C VAL A 394 14.19 -20.52 -21.74
N LYS A 395 13.68 -19.87 -20.71
CA LYS A 395 12.33 -19.32 -20.62
C LYS A 395 12.38 -17.80 -20.53
N THR A 396 11.31 -17.17 -21.01
CA THR A 396 10.98 -15.76 -20.75
C THR A 396 9.69 -15.71 -19.95
N ILE A 397 9.71 -14.98 -18.83
CA ILE A 397 8.52 -14.76 -18.02
C ILE A 397 8.13 -13.28 -18.00
N LYS A 398 6.85 -13.03 -17.74
CA LYS A 398 6.32 -11.72 -17.35
C LYS A 398 5.81 -11.79 -15.91
N THR A 399 5.93 -10.70 -15.16
CA THR A 399 5.42 -10.55 -13.78
C THR A 399 5.11 -9.08 -13.50
N LEU A 400 4.60 -8.75 -12.31
CA LEU A 400 4.42 -7.36 -11.89
C LEU A 400 5.79 -6.70 -11.68
N GLY A 401 6.05 -5.62 -12.42
CA GLY A 401 7.12 -4.70 -12.10
C GLY A 401 6.68 -3.75 -11.01
N ILE A 402 7.51 -3.59 -9.97
CA ILE A 402 7.28 -2.64 -8.88
C ILE A 402 8.61 -2.09 -8.37
N LYS A 403 8.75 -0.77 -8.37
CA LYS A 403 9.94 -0.06 -7.88
C LYS A 403 9.55 1.30 -7.31
N ALA A 404 10.39 1.88 -6.45
CA ALA A 404 10.19 3.24 -5.97
C ALA A 404 10.09 4.23 -7.15
N TYR A 405 9.08 5.09 -7.11
CA TYR A 405 8.84 6.10 -8.13
C TYR A 405 9.86 7.23 -8.05
N GLU A 406 10.22 7.81 -9.18
CA GLU A 406 11.37 8.69 -9.28
C GLU A 406 11.24 10.01 -8.51
N SER A 407 10.01 10.46 -8.24
CA SER A 407 9.75 11.68 -7.44
C SER A 407 10.42 11.64 -6.08
N ILE A 408 10.51 10.46 -5.44
CA ILE A 408 11.10 10.34 -4.09
C ILE A 408 12.57 10.78 -4.05
N LYS A 409 13.28 10.74 -5.20
CA LYS A 409 14.67 11.18 -5.29
C LYS A 409 14.84 12.67 -5.02
N LEU A 410 13.79 13.47 -5.17
CA LEU A 410 13.80 14.90 -4.84
C LEU A 410 14.06 15.15 -3.35
N LEU A 411 13.66 14.18 -2.51
CA LEU A 411 13.85 14.21 -1.06
C LEU A 411 15.18 13.63 -0.60
N ARG A 412 16.05 13.18 -1.53
CA ARG A 412 17.43 12.82 -1.16
C ARG A 412 18.13 14.01 -0.50
N GLY A 413 18.77 13.73 0.63
CA GLY A 413 19.80 14.60 1.19
C GLY A 413 21.13 14.42 0.45
N ASP A 414 22.21 14.79 1.12
CA ASP A 414 23.55 14.64 0.55
C ASP A 414 23.92 13.15 0.39
N GLN A 415 24.66 12.85 -0.68
CA GLN A 415 25.26 11.54 -0.83
C GLN A 415 26.45 11.43 0.13
N VAL A 416 26.21 10.77 1.26
CA VAL A 416 27.14 10.68 2.40
C VAL A 416 28.05 9.46 2.35
N GLU A 417 27.66 8.44 1.56
CA GLU A 417 28.46 7.22 1.37
C GLU A 417 28.60 6.87 -0.11
N THR A 418 29.78 6.39 -0.52
CA THR A 418 29.98 5.79 -1.84
C THR A 418 31.11 4.76 -1.81
N LEU A 419 30.78 3.50 -2.10
CA LEU A 419 31.78 2.45 -2.35
C LEU A 419 31.78 2.13 -3.85
N ASN A 420 32.77 2.67 -4.57
CA ASN A 420 32.86 2.58 -6.03
C ASN A 420 33.43 1.25 -6.56
N GLY A 421 33.86 0.33 -5.70
CA GLY A 421 34.47 -0.94 -6.10
C GLY A 421 33.94 -2.14 -5.30
N PRO A 422 34.24 -3.36 -5.77
CA PRO A 422 33.82 -4.59 -5.09
C PRO A 422 34.28 -4.59 -3.63
N THR A 423 33.32 -4.69 -2.72
CA THR A 423 33.53 -4.76 -1.28
C THR A 423 33.14 -6.15 -0.80
N ASN A 424 34.13 -6.97 -0.47
CA ASN A 424 33.91 -8.29 0.10
C ASN A 424 33.60 -8.17 1.58
N VAL A 425 32.48 -8.74 2.01
CA VAL A 425 32.03 -8.79 3.41
C VAL A 425 31.91 -10.24 3.80
N VAL A 426 32.51 -10.63 4.93
CA VAL A 426 32.38 -11.99 5.49
C VAL A 426 31.20 -12.05 6.46
N ASP A 427 31.21 -11.22 7.50
CA ASP A 427 30.15 -11.15 8.50
C ASP A 427 29.41 -9.81 8.43
N GLU A 428 30.07 -8.72 8.82
CA GLU A 428 29.52 -7.37 8.83
C GLU A 428 30.60 -6.36 8.45
N LYS A 429 30.22 -5.33 7.68
CA LYS A 429 31.02 -4.11 7.51
C LYS A 429 30.15 -2.90 7.87
N VAL A 430 30.42 -2.30 9.03
CA VAL A 430 29.78 -1.05 9.45
C VAL A 430 30.29 0.10 8.58
N LEU A 431 29.36 0.94 8.11
CA LEU A 431 29.67 2.14 7.34
C LEU A 431 29.87 3.33 8.28
N ASP A 432 30.70 4.28 7.87
CA ASP A 432 30.94 5.50 8.67
C ASP A 432 29.71 6.42 8.69
N THR A 433 28.84 6.28 7.70
CA THR A 433 27.59 7.03 7.58
C THR A 433 26.63 6.78 8.75
N LYS A 434 26.13 7.88 9.33
CA LYS A 434 25.08 7.90 10.35
C LYS A 434 23.89 8.72 9.88
N SER A 435 22.71 8.10 9.77
CA SER A 435 21.46 8.81 9.51
C SER A 435 20.24 8.01 9.95
N LYS A 436 19.17 8.70 10.35
CA LYS A 436 17.87 8.09 10.69
C LYS A 436 16.90 8.10 9.51
N SER A 437 17.15 8.94 8.51
CA SER A 437 16.36 9.05 7.29
C SER A 437 17.27 9.03 6.06
N PHE A 438 17.19 7.99 5.25
CA PHE A 438 18.08 7.81 4.10
C PHE A 438 17.49 6.89 3.02
N GLU A 439 18.04 7.04 1.81
CA GLU A 439 17.96 6.05 0.73
C GLU A 439 19.30 5.32 0.61
N LEU A 440 19.28 4.00 0.47
CA LEU A 440 20.44 3.16 0.21
C LEU A 440 20.22 2.37 -1.08
N TYR A 441 21.15 2.51 -2.02
CA TYR A 441 21.23 1.66 -3.20
C TYR A 441 22.49 0.80 -3.14
N ALA A 442 22.38 -0.49 -3.48
CA ALA A 442 23.53 -1.38 -3.54
C ALA A 442 23.23 -2.61 -4.40
N GLU A 443 24.28 -3.18 -4.99
CA GLU A 443 24.22 -4.41 -5.76
C GLU A 443 25.04 -5.49 -5.06
N VAL A 444 24.45 -6.68 -4.88
CA VAL A 444 25.18 -7.87 -4.42
C VAL A 444 25.44 -8.73 -5.65
N THR A 445 26.68 -8.70 -6.13
CA THR A 445 27.08 -9.36 -7.39
C THR A 445 27.46 -10.82 -7.19
N SER A 446 27.85 -11.20 -5.97
CA SER A 446 28.06 -12.59 -5.58
C SER A 446 27.87 -12.78 -4.08
N PHE A 447 27.46 -13.97 -3.65
CA PHE A 447 27.31 -14.35 -2.24
C PHE A 447 27.41 -15.87 -2.12
N GLN A 448 27.67 -16.36 -0.90
CA GLN A 448 27.78 -17.79 -0.65
C GLN A 448 26.40 -18.47 -0.78
N SER A 449 26.30 -19.54 -1.56
CA SER A 449 25.02 -20.27 -1.70
C SER A 449 24.52 -20.76 -0.33
N GLY A 450 23.21 -20.61 -0.09
CA GLY A 450 22.57 -20.96 1.18
C GLY A 450 22.83 -19.97 2.33
N SER A 451 23.59 -18.89 2.12
CA SER A 451 23.78 -17.86 3.13
C SER A 451 22.68 -16.79 3.10
N LYS A 452 22.79 -15.84 4.04
CA LYS A 452 22.05 -14.59 4.05
C LYS A 452 22.98 -13.46 3.65
N VAL A 453 22.48 -12.48 2.91
CA VAL A 453 23.26 -11.31 2.48
C VAL A 453 22.36 -10.09 2.38
N GLY A 454 22.86 -8.92 2.79
CA GLY A 454 22.10 -7.68 2.76
C GLY A 454 22.68 -6.60 3.66
N PHE A 455 21.86 -6.05 4.55
CA PHE A 455 22.18 -4.83 5.30
C PHE A 455 21.66 -4.89 6.74
N ALA A 456 22.26 -4.12 7.65
CA ALA A 456 21.62 -3.71 8.89
C ALA A 456 21.42 -2.20 8.90
N VAL A 457 20.26 -1.75 9.35
CA VAL A 457 19.86 -0.34 9.41
C VAL A 457 19.36 0.04 10.80
N ARG A 458 19.35 1.34 11.09
CA ARG A 458 19.05 1.88 12.43
C ARG A 458 19.86 1.15 13.51
N ARG A 459 21.10 0.81 13.19
CA ARG A 459 22.03 0.11 14.09
C ARG A 459 22.50 1.07 15.18
N SER A 460 22.32 0.71 16.44
CA SER A 460 22.84 1.44 17.59
C SER A 460 24.36 1.28 17.69
N ASP A 461 25.04 2.21 18.35
CA ASP A 461 26.51 2.18 18.47
C ASP A 461 26.99 0.91 19.21
N ASP A 462 26.26 0.51 20.25
CA ASP A 462 26.46 -0.72 21.02
C ASP A 462 25.84 -1.99 20.38
N ASN A 463 25.21 -1.86 19.20
CA ASN A 463 24.55 -2.92 18.45
C ASN A 463 23.37 -3.62 19.16
N THR A 464 22.86 -3.05 20.26
CA THR A 464 21.70 -3.58 20.99
C THR A 464 20.39 -3.38 20.23
N GLU A 465 20.31 -2.36 19.37
CA GLU A 465 19.17 -2.14 18.46
C GLU A 465 19.67 -2.14 17.01
N HIS A 466 19.05 -2.94 16.14
CA HIS A 466 19.28 -2.93 14.70
C HIS A 466 18.17 -3.69 13.97
N THR A 467 17.93 -3.35 12.71
CA THR A 467 17.02 -4.07 11.82
C THR A 467 17.82 -4.65 10.67
N THR A 468 17.79 -5.97 10.45
CA THR A 468 18.48 -6.56 9.29
C THR A 468 17.52 -6.77 8.12
N ILE A 469 18.02 -6.49 6.92
CA ILE A 469 17.32 -6.61 5.65
C ILE A 469 18.17 -7.52 4.79
N VAL A 470 17.74 -8.77 4.59
CA VAL A 470 18.56 -9.78 3.93
C VAL A 470 17.77 -10.56 2.89
N TYR A 471 18.44 -10.96 1.81
CA TYR A 471 18.00 -12.10 1.03
C TYR A 471 18.50 -13.38 1.70
N ASP A 472 17.58 -14.28 2.02
CA ASP A 472 17.85 -15.61 2.56
C ASP A 472 17.79 -16.64 1.42
N ASP A 473 18.97 -17.10 0.97
CA ASP A 473 19.04 -18.04 -0.14
C ASP A 473 18.55 -19.45 0.22
N THR A 474 18.44 -19.79 1.50
CA THR A 474 17.88 -21.09 1.91
C THR A 474 16.37 -21.09 1.75
N THR A 475 15.71 -20.02 2.20
CA THR A 475 14.24 -19.91 2.17
C THR A 475 13.69 -19.23 0.92
N LYS A 476 14.57 -18.63 0.09
CA LYS A 476 14.21 -17.83 -1.09
C LYS A 476 13.28 -16.67 -0.73
N LYS A 477 13.63 -15.93 0.31
CA LYS A 477 12.86 -14.80 0.82
C LYS A 477 13.72 -13.55 0.98
N ILE A 478 13.11 -12.39 0.78
CA ILE A 478 13.60 -11.15 1.38
C ILE A 478 12.99 -11.05 2.78
N VAL A 479 13.84 -10.78 3.78
CA VAL A 479 13.47 -10.77 5.19
C VAL A 479 13.91 -9.45 5.81
N ILE A 480 12.96 -8.73 6.40
CA ILE A 480 13.19 -7.65 7.35
C ILE A 480 13.07 -8.26 8.75
N ASN A 481 14.20 -8.56 9.38
CA ASN A 481 14.23 -9.10 10.74
C ASN A 481 14.17 -7.94 11.75
N ARG A 482 13.16 -8.00 12.61
CA ARG A 482 12.86 -6.98 13.60
C ARG A 482 13.09 -7.40 15.05
N SER A 483 13.67 -8.58 15.26
CA SER A 483 13.87 -9.13 16.61
C SER A 483 14.71 -8.23 17.51
N ALA A 484 15.58 -7.41 16.91
CA ALA A 484 16.43 -6.44 17.58
C ALA A 484 16.10 -4.98 17.18
N SER A 485 14.99 -4.71 16.49
CA SER A 485 14.66 -3.35 16.04
C SER A 485 14.37 -2.37 17.19
N SER A 486 14.05 -2.90 18.37
CA SER A 486 13.75 -2.10 19.56
C SER A 486 14.06 -2.91 20.81
N THR A 487 14.63 -2.25 21.82
CA THR A 487 14.68 -2.80 23.19
C THR A 487 13.30 -2.88 23.83
N GLY A 488 12.34 -2.04 23.39
CA GLY A 488 11.00 -1.94 23.97
C GLY A 488 10.98 -1.48 25.43
N GLN A 489 12.05 -0.82 25.89
CA GLN A 489 12.23 -0.40 27.30
C GLN A 489 12.15 1.12 27.52
N CYS A 490 11.81 1.89 26.50
CA CYS A 490 11.63 3.34 26.63
C CYS A 490 10.22 3.71 27.12
N ASP A 491 10.11 4.89 27.74
CA ASP A 491 8.92 5.42 28.43
C ASP A 491 7.61 5.35 27.64
N THR A 492 7.69 5.35 26.30
CA THR A 492 6.51 5.26 25.41
C THR A 492 5.81 3.90 25.51
N PHE A 493 6.55 2.81 25.70
CA PHE A 493 6.02 1.44 25.63
C PHE A 493 5.66 0.91 27.02
N THR A 494 4.67 0.02 27.07
CA THR A 494 4.18 -0.57 28.32
C THR A 494 4.45 -2.08 28.35
N ALA A 495 4.08 -2.76 29.43
CA ALA A 495 4.18 -4.22 29.49
C ALA A 495 3.31 -4.92 28.43
N THR A 496 2.19 -4.31 28.03
CA THR A 496 1.17 -4.91 27.15
C THR A 496 1.15 -4.32 25.74
N ALA A 497 1.76 -3.15 25.52
CA ALA A 497 1.87 -2.50 24.21
C ALA A 497 3.35 -2.22 23.90
N LYS A 498 3.91 -3.03 23.00
CA LYS A 498 5.31 -2.98 22.58
C LYS A 498 5.45 -3.17 21.08
N PRO A 499 6.57 -2.71 20.48
CA PRO A 499 6.93 -3.01 19.10
C PRO A 499 6.87 -4.50 18.79
N ASN A 500 6.26 -4.83 17.66
CA ASN A 500 6.29 -6.18 17.15
C ASN A 500 7.69 -6.55 16.68
N SER A 501 8.20 -7.68 17.18
CA SER A 501 9.54 -8.19 16.90
C SER A 501 9.56 -9.29 15.84
N ALA A 502 8.40 -9.71 15.33
CA ALA A 502 8.30 -10.71 14.29
C ALA A 502 8.86 -10.20 12.96
N ASN A 503 9.48 -11.10 12.20
CA ASN A 503 9.99 -10.80 10.87
C ASN A 503 8.86 -10.44 9.93
N THR A 504 9.16 -9.53 9.00
CA THR A 504 8.38 -9.33 7.79
C THR A 504 9.14 -9.99 6.63
N GLU A 505 8.49 -10.85 5.86
CA GLU A 505 9.19 -11.64 4.83
C GLU A 505 8.30 -11.99 3.63
N GLY A 506 8.87 -11.96 2.43
CA GLY A 506 8.19 -12.30 1.18
C GLY A 506 9.06 -13.17 0.28
N PHE A 507 8.43 -14.08 -0.47
CA PHE A 507 9.14 -14.93 -1.42
C PHE A 507 9.77 -14.08 -2.53
N PHE A 508 11.01 -14.40 -2.88
CA PHE A 508 11.72 -13.77 -3.97
C PHE A 508 12.69 -14.77 -4.60
N HIS A 509 12.48 -15.04 -5.89
CA HIS A 509 13.35 -15.94 -6.64
C HIS A 509 14.38 -15.16 -7.46
N LEU A 510 15.65 -15.52 -7.25
CA LEU A 510 16.72 -15.21 -8.17
C LEU A 510 16.76 -16.22 -9.30
N PHE A 511 16.95 -15.72 -10.52
CA PHE A 511 17.02 -16.52 -11.72
C PHE A 511 18.47 -16.76 -12.13
N ASP A 512 18.76 -18.01 -12.49
CA ASP A 512 19.98 -18.35 -13.19
C ASP A 512 19.77 -18.01 -14.68
N LYS A 513 20.63 -17.15 -15.24
CA LYS A 513 20.50 -16.62 -16.61
C LYS A 513 21.60 -17.17 -17.49
N VAL A 514 21.30 -17.35 -18.77
CA VAL A 514 22.30 -17.76 -19.78
C VAL A 514 22.71 -16.57 -20.62
N ASN A 515 24.02 -16.29 -20.67
CA ASN A 515 24.56 -15.26 -21.55
C ASN A 515 24.72 -15.76 -23.00
N GLN A 516 25.13 -14.85 -23.89
CA GLN A 516 25.33 -15.18 -25.31
C GLN A 516 26.41 -16.24 -25.55
N GLN A 517 27.40 -16.38 -24.67
CA GLN A 517 28.41 -17.45 -24.70
C GLN A 517 27.91 -18.78 -24.12
N GLY A 518 26.66 -18.86 -23.67
CA GLY A 518 26.08 -20.07 -23.09
C GLY A 518 26.48 -20.34 -21.63
N GLN A 519 27.15 -19.41 -20.97
CA GLN A 519 27.52 -19.50 -19.56
C GLN A 519 26.32 -19.16 -18.68
N VAL A 520 26.19 -19.88 -17.56
CA VAL A 520 25.12 -19.66 -16.58
C VAL A 520 25.67 -18.82 -15.44
N SER A 521 24.95 -17.76 -15.08
CA SER A 521 25.23 -16.96 -13.89
C SER A 521 23.91 -16.59 -13.21
N ARG A 522 23.89 -16.61 -11.88
CA ARG A 522 22.76 -16.08 -11.12
C ARG A 522 22.67 -14.57 -11.33
N GLU A 523 21.45 -14.03 -11.46
CA GLU A 523 21.27 -12.58 -11.52
C GLU A 523 21.73 -11.92 -10.22
N PRO A 524 22.27 -10.69 -10.27
CA PRO A 524 22.63 -9.95 -9.07
C PRO A 524 21.38 -9.52 -8.30
N LEU A 525 21.52 -9.31 -6.99
CA LEU A 525 20.52 -8.61 -6.19
C LEU A 525 20.79 -7.12 -6.26
N ARG A 526 19.78 -6.32 -6.63
CA ARG A 526 19.81 -4.86 -6.63
C ARG A 526 18.82 -4.40 -5.58
N PHE A 527 19.34 -3.89 -4.47
CA PHE A 527 18.54 -3.35 -3.38
C PHE A 527 18.40 -1.84 -3.54
N ASN A 528 17.17 -1.35 -3.39
CA ASN A 528 16.89 0.05 -3.10
C ASN A 528 16.07 0.12 -1.81
N ILE A 529 16.67 0.65 -0.75
CA ILE A 529 16.14 0.62 0.62
C ILE A 529 15.90 2.06 1.08
N PHE A 530 14.70 2.32 1.57
CA PHE A 530 14.32 3.59 2.17
C PHE A 530 14.12 3.37 3.66
N VAL A 531 14.83 4.12 4.48
CA VAL A 531 14.64 4.15 5.93
C VAL A 531 14.22 5.55 6.29
N ASP A 532 13.10 5.69 6.98
CA ASP A 532 12.58 6.99 7.41
C ASP A 532 12.14 6.96 8.85
N VAL A 533 13.11 7.13 9.74
CA VAL A 533 12.91 7.00 11.17
C VAL A 533 12.26 5.63 11.45
N SER A 534 10.96 5.56 11.69
CA SER A 534 10.27 4.35 12.11
C SER A 534 9.78 3.41 10.99
N VAL A 535 10.12 3.66 9.73
CA VAL A 535 9.73 2.79 8.61
C VAL A 535 10.93 2.38 7.78
N VAL A 536 10.89 1.15 7.30
CA VAL A 536 11.80 0.58 6.30
C VAL A 536 10.96 0.12 5.11
N GLU A 537 11.29 0.56 3.91
CA GLU A 537 10.77 0.02 2.65
C GLU A 537 11.92 -0.52 1.79
N VAL A 538 11.75 -1.71 1.23
CA VAL A 538 12.80 -2.45 0.51
C VAL A 538 12.28 -2.81 -0.87
N PHE A 539 13.02 -2.41 -1.92
CA PHE A 539 12.76 -2.80 -3.29
C PHE A 539 13.90 -3.68 -3.83
N VAL A 540 13.55 -4.77 -4.52
CA VAL A 540 14.55 -5.70 -5.07
C VAL A 540 14.26 -6.01 -6.54
N ASN A 541 15.29 -5.80 -7.38
CA ASN A 541 15.29 -6.07 -8.83
C ASN A 541 14.06 -5.54 -9.60
N ASP A 542 13.48 -4.42 -9.17
CA ASP A 542 12.34 -3.74 -9.80
C ASP A 542 11.06 -4.60 -9.93
N ARG A 543 10.91 -5.64 -9.11
CA ARG A 543 9.76 -6.58 -9.15
C ARG A 543 9.35 -7.11 -7.77
N PHE A 544 9.85 -6.50 -6.70
CA PHE A 544 9.57 -6.90 -5.34
C PHE A 544 9.62 -5.69 -4.43
N ALA A 545 8.70 -5.62 -3.49
CA ALA A 545 8.65 -4.62 -2.44
C ALA A 545 8.33 -5.27 -1.08
N LEU A 546 8.85 -4.69 0.00
CA LEU A 546 8.53 -5.10 1.36
C LEU A 546 8.73 -3.95 2.34
N SER A 547 7.73 -3.69 3.17
CA SER A 547 7.75 -2.61 4.17
C SER A 547 7.72 -3.16 5.59
N ALA A 548 8.22 -2.41 6.57
CA ALA A 548 7.99 -2.71 7.98
C ALA A 548 8.11 -1.48 8.86
N ARG A 549 7.40 -1.49 10.00
CA ARG A 549 7.58 -0.52 11.07
C ARG A 549 8.64 -0.98 12.06
N ILE A 550 9.47 -0.04 12.51
CA ILE A 550 10.52 -0.24 13.51
C ILE A 550 10.50 0.90 14.51
N TYR A 551 10.70 0.61 15.80
CA TYR A 551 10.63 1.63 16.85
C TYR A 551 11.81 1.56 17.80
N PRO A 552 13.05 1.81 17.34
CA PRO A 552 14.21 1.90 18.23
C PRO A 552 13.91 2.86 19.38
N CYS A 553 14.27 2.46 20.59
CA CYS A 553 14.07 3.30 21.77
C CYS A 553 15.11 4.41 21.83
N GLU A 554 16.33 4.13 21.37
CA GLU A 554 17.51 4.99 21.41
C GLU A 554 17.88 5.47 22.82
N SER A 555 19.14 5.84 23.03
CA SER A 555 19.57 6.51 24.26
C SER A 555 20.55 7.63 23.97
N ALA A 556 20.77 8.53 24.93
CA ALA A 556 21.77 9.59 24.79
C ALA A 556 23.20 9.04 24.59
N SER A 557 23.46 7.80 25.05
CA SER A 557 24.76 7.13 24.96
C SER A 557 24.90 6.17 23.77
N SER A 558 23.83 5.88 23.05
CA SER A 558 23.83 4.93 21.91
C SER A 558 22.72 5.33 20.93
N ALA A 559 23.12 5.92 19.80
CA ALA A 559 22.19 6.40 18.79
C ALA A 559 21.91 5.32 17.75
N SER A 560 20.63 5.02 17.50
CA SER A 560 20.22 4.01 16.50
C SER A 560 20.16 4.63 15.11
N ASN A 561 21.31 4.96 14.52
CA ASN A 561 21.43 5.65 13.22
C ASN A 561 22.54 5.09 12.32
N GLY A 562 23.16 3.97 12.68
CA GLY A 562 24.17 3.29 11.89
C GLY A 562 23.61 2.43 10.76
N ILE A 563 24.48 2.15 9.79
CA ILE A 563 24.22 1.31 8.61
C ILE A 563 25.39 0.33 8.48
N SER A 564 25.11 -0.92 8.10
CA SER A 564 26.14 -1.90 7.78
C SER A 564 25.76 -2.78 6.60
N LEU A 565 26.78 -3.31 5.91
CA LEU A 565 26.67 -4.40 4.96
C LEU A 565 26.76 -5.73 5.73
N VAL A 566 25.92 -6.71 5.39
CA VAL A 566 25.83 -8.01 6.07
C VAL A 566 26.11 -9.13 5.07
N GLY A 567 27.12 -9.95 5.35
CA GLY A 567 27.65 -10.99 4.47
C GLY A 567 27.36 -12.43 4.92
N PRO A 568 27.90 -13.43 4.21
CA PRO A 568 29.01 -13.33 3.25
C PRO A 568 28.61 -12.97 1.81
N GLY A 569 29.22 -11.93 1.22
CA GLY A 569 29.00 -11.52 -0.17
C GLY A 569 29.86 -10.35 -0.66
N THR A 570 29.77 -10.08 -1.96
CA THR A 570 30.44 -8.98 -2.65
C THR A 570 29.42 -7.88 -2.99
N PHE A 571 29.67 -6.69 -2.47
CA PHE A 571 28.83 -5.51 -2.67
C PHE A 571 29.49 -4.55 -3.64
N GLU A 572 28.71 -4.04 -4.58
CA GLU A 572 29.10 -3.05 -5.57
C GLU A 572 28.09 -1.90 -5.60
N ASN A 573 28.51 -0.76 -6.13
CA ASN A 573 27.65 0.41 -6.33
C ASN A 573 26.92 0.88 -5.06
N VAL A 574 27.52 0.68 -3.88
CA VAL A 574 26.90 1.08 -2.60
C VAL A 574 26.88 2.60 -2.51
N LYS A 575 25.68 3.16 -2.39
CA LYS A 575 25.44 4.60 -2.25
C LYS A 575 24.41 4.83 -1.16
N VAL A 576 24.67 5.81 -0.29
CA VAL A 576 23.72 6.26 0.73
C VAL A 576 23.50 7.75 0.60
N TRP A 577 22.23 8.15 0.48
CA TRP A 577 21.79 9.54 0.57
C TRP A 577 21.15 9.75 1.94
N GLY A 578 21.91 10.39 2.85
CA GLY A 578 21.52 10.55 4.24
C GLY A 578 20.86 11.89 4.52
N ASN A 579 20.15 11.98 5.65
CA ASN A 579 19.46 13.19 6.10
C ASN A 579 18.48 13.69 5.04
N ALA A 580 17.55 12.81 4.66
CA ALA A 580 16.52 13.11 3.67
C ALA A 580 15.76 14.39 4.01
N LYS A 581 15.40 15.14 2.96
CA LYS A 581 14.59 16.36 3.09
C LYS A 581 13.17 16.00 3.51
N HIS A 582 12.51 16.93 4.19
CA HIS A 582 11.15 16.74 4.61
C HIS A 582 10.17 16.80 3.43
N ALA A 583 9.19 15.89 3.41
CA ALA A 583 8.06 15.95 2.48
C ALA A 583 7.14 17.15 2.73
N TRP A 584 7.17 17.72 3.95
CA TRP A 584 6.57 19.02 4.27
C TRP A 584 7.68 20.00 4.63
N PRO A 585 8.14 20.82 3.66
CA PRO A 585 9.24 21.76 3.90
C PRO A 585 8.84 22.90 4.84
N GLU A 586 7.57 23.28 4.83
CA GLU A 586 7.03 24.27 5.76
C GLU A 586 6.67 23.61 7.11
N THR A 587 6.82 24.37 8.19
CA THR A 587 6.35 23.90 9.50
C THR A 587 4.84 23.72 9.43
N ARG A 588 4.37 22.47 9.52
CA ARG A 588 2.94 22.17 9.50
C ARG A 588 2.27 22.80 10.71
N THR A 589 1.52 23.87 10.50
CA THR A 589 0.70 24.46 11.55
C THR A 589 -0.59 23.66 11.68
N VAL A 590 -0.79 23.00 12.82
CA VAL A 590 -2.13 22.53 13.20
C VAL A 590 -2.90 23.76 13.67
N SER A 591 -3.89 24.21 12.90
CA SER A 591 -4.62 25.43 13.25
C SER A 591 -5.34 25.24 14.60
N LYS A 592 -5.28 26.26 15.47
CA LYS A 592 -6.03 26.23 16.74
C LYS A 592 -7.55 26.13 16.51
N GLN A 593 -8.07 26.50 15.33
CA GLN A 593 -9.50 26.41 15.01
C GLN A 593 -10.02 24.96 14.94
N GLU A 594 -9.16 23.97 14.68
CA GLU A 594 -9.53 22.55 14.79
C GLU A 594 -9.71 22.09 16.26
N LEU A 595 -9.31 22.91 17.26
CA LEU A 595 -9.56 22.66 18.69
C LEU A 595 -10.88 23.28 19.20
N TYR A 596 -11.62 24.03 18.36
CA TYR A 596 -12.80 24.80 18.79
C TYR A 596 -14.16 24.23 18.35
N TYR A 597 -14.21 23.04 17.74
CA TYR A 597 -15.48 22.30 17.64
C TYR A 597 -15.69 21.45 18.89
N LEU A 598 -15.67 22.10 20.04
CA LEU A 598 -15.93 21.54 21.37
C LEU A 598 -17.01 22.40 22.04
N VAL A 599 -18.10 21.75 22.43
CA VAL A 599 -19.28 22.26 23.14
C VAL A 599 -20.34 22.95 22.26
N VAL A 600 -21.24 22.15 21.68
CA VAL A 600 -22.71 22.24 21.92
C VAL A 600 -23.28 20.84 22.01
#